data_AF-A0A1C2IB97-F1
#
_entry.id   AF-A0A1C2IB97-F1
#
_cell.length_a   1.000
_cell.length_b   1.000
_cell.length_c   1.000
_cell.angle_alpha   90.00
_cell.angle_beta   90.00
_cell.angle_gamma   90.00
#
_symmetry.space_group_name_H-M   'P 1'
#
loop_
_entity.id
_entity.type
_entity.pdbx_description
1 polymer ?
#
loop_
_entity_poly.entity_id
_entity_poly.type
_entity_poly.pdbx_seq_one_letter_code
_entity_poly.pdbx_strand_id
1 'polypeptide(L)'
;MRLFQSPNVVVRVTYRSEWPDGFGARGWKLDIALDDPEIIASTPSPGERINTSVLVHDILDHYVSGFPPSGHRNEAMALIQLSTRTGSDPRSDYEQMIDEDLIHGVVFGESMRSFLPPCAVRLLPPEVLSGKEIISFLVNIMGHDSLRTLFLERFFDLGYRGVPLAQASWNRRGLGYDRNTAIGICLQWLLEEADRILVNGSFSFATGFFQIGNHACQITLDKPINIMFSKLV
;
A
#
# COMPACT_ATOMS: atom_id res chain seq x y z
N MET A 1 37.38 15.36 -2.45
CA MET A 1 36.56 14.14 -2.31
C MET A 1 35.14 14.58 -1.94
N ARG A 2 34.23 14.70 -2.92
CA ARG A 2 32.84 15.10 -2.65
C ARG A 2 32.11 13.86 -2.16
N LEU A 3 31.72 13.84 -0.89
CA LEU A 3 30.75 12.90 -0.36
C LEU A 3 29.43 13.18 -1.09
N PHE A 4 29.10 12.37 -2.10
CA PHE A 4 27.75 12.35 -2.63
C PHE A 4 26.85 11.78 -1.53
N GLN A 5 26.28 12.65 -0.69
CA GLN A 5 25.08 12.29 0.06
C GLN A 5 23.99 12.04 -0.98
N SER A 6 23.83 10.77 -1.34
CA SER A 6 22.66 10.35 -2.11
C SER A 6 21.43 10.68 -1.27
N PRO A 7 20.37 11.27 -1.84
CA PRO A 7 19.15 11.49 -1.08
C PRO A 7 18.62 10.12 -0.64
N ASN A 8 18.64 9.87 0.66
CA ASN A 8 18.05 8.69 1.25
C ASN A 8 16.61 9.05 1.64
N VAL A 9 15.63 8.33 1.08
CA VAL A 9 14.25 8.43 1.55
C VAL A 9 14.19 7.82 2.94
N VAL A 10 13.70 8.57 3.91
CA VAL A 10 13.54 8.09 5.29
C VAL A 10 12.07 7.77 5.53
N VAL A 11 11.79 6.53 5.97
CA VAL A 11 10.43 6.06 6.26
C VAL A 11 10.40 5.53 7.68
N ARG A 12 9.61 6.17 8.55
CA ARG A 12 9.51 5.76 9.95
C ARG A 12 8.49 4.64 10.14
N VAL A 13 8.83 3.71 11.02
CA VAL A 13 8.02 2.51 11.29
C VAL A 13 7.98 2.21 12.78
N THR A 14 6.87 1.62 13.20
CA THR A 14 6.65 1.16 14.57
C THR A 14 6.26 -0.31 14.56
N TYR A 15 6.86 -1.08 15.45
CA TYR A 15 6.51 -2.47 15.75
C TYR A 15 5.76 -2.55 17.08
N ARG A 16 4.76 -3.43 17.15
CA ARG A 16 4.19 -3.91 18.41
C ARG A 16 4.01 -5.41 18.40
N SER A 17 4.20 -6.04 19.57
CA SER A 17 3.83 -7.44 19.77
C SER A 17 2.31 -7.65 19.73
N GLU A 18 1.55 -6.60 20.01
CA GLU A 18 0.09 -6.56 19.98
C GLU A 18 -0.38 -5.12 19.72
N TRP A 19 -1.21 -4.91 18.69
CA TRP A 19 -1.78 -3.61 18.37
C TRP A 19 -3.15 -3.39 19.05
N PRO A 20 -3.42 -2.18 19.59
CA PRO A 20 -4.70 -1.86 20.23
C PRO A 20 -5.77 -1.45 19.20
N ASP A 21 -5.80 -2.10 18.04
CA ASP A 21 -6.73 -1.83 16.93
C ASP A 21 -7.93 -2.80 16.90
N GLY A 22 -8.09 -3.60 17.97
CA GLY A 22 -9.18 -4.58 18.09
C GLY A 22 -8.87 -5.93 17.44
N PHE A 23 -7.83 -6.01 16.59
CA PHE A 23 -7.36 -7.27 16.02
C PHE A 23 -6.26 -7.95 16.86
N GLY A 24 -5.53 -7.16 17.66
CA GLY A 24 -4.45 -7.68 18.52
C GLY A 24 -3.29 -8.29 17.72
N ALA A 25 -3.19 -7.97 16.43
CA ALA A 25 -2.17 -8.54 15.57
C ALA A 25 -0.78 -8.06 16.00
N ARG A 26 0.23 -8.93 15.89
CA ARG A 26 1.64 -8.56 15.98
C ARG A 26 2.11 -8.01 14.64
N GLY A 27 2.89 -6.94 14.64
CA GLY A 27 3.58 -6.53 13.43
C GLY A 27 3.99 -5.08 13.39
N TRP A 28 4.26 -4.63 12.17
CA TRP A 28 4.80 -3.33 11.83
C TRP A 28 3.73 -2.45 11.18
N LYS A 29 3.79 -1.14 11.43
CA LYS A 29 3.04 -0.12 10.70
C LYS A 29 3.96 1.03 10.32
N LEU A 30 3.62 1.74 9.25
CA LEU A 30 4.21 3.04 8.96
C LEU A 30 3.75 4.05 10.02
N ASP A 31 4.66 4.91 10.50
CA ASP A 31 4.30 5.92 11.50
C ASP A 31 3.20 6.89 10.99
N ILE A 32 3.13 7.10 9.68
CA ILE A 32 2.10 7.94 9.04
C ILE A 32 0.69 7.33 9.07
N ALA A 33 0.57 6.04 9.38
CA ALA A 33 -0.67 5.28 9.34
C ALA A 33 -1.06 4.71 10.72
N LEU A 34 -0.45 5.20 11.80
CA LEU A 34 -0.70 4.67 13.15
C LEU A 34 -2.14 4.88 13.62
N ASP A 35 -2.73 6.00 13.22
CA ASP A 35 -4.10 6.40 13.59
C ASP A 35 -5.11 6.08 12.49
N ASP A 36 -4.69 5.41 11.42
CA ASP A 36 -5.58 5.01 10.32
C ASP A 36 -6.26 3.67 10.67
N PRO A 37 -7.59 3.65 10.90
CA PRO A 37 -8.30 2.43 11.29
C PRO A 37 -8.37 1.40 10.16
N GLU A 38 -8.18 1.81 8.91
CA GLU A 38 -8.21 0.91 7.75
C GLU A 38 -6.86 0.19 7.54
N ILE A 39 -5.80 0.61 8.27
CA ILE A 39 -4.46 0.02 8.16
C ILE A 39 -4.16 -0.86 9.36
N ILE A 40 -4.08 -2.17 9.10
CA ILE A 40 -3.72 -3.18 10.09
C ILE A 40 -2.22 -3.44 10.14
N ALA A 41 -1.77 -4.12 11.20
CA ALA A 41 -0.36 -4.42 11.37
C ALA A 41 0.12 -5.48 10.37
N SER A 42 1.30 -5.25 9.79
CA SER A 42 1.92 -6.15 8.82
C SER A 42 2.95 -7.06 9.48
N THR A 43 2.84 -8.36 9.24
CA THR A 43 3.91 -9.31 9.62
C THR A 43 5.13 -9.09 8.72
N PRO A 44 6.35 -9.47 9.16
CA PRO A 44 7.52 -9.41 8.28
C PRO A 44 7.47 -10.45 7.15
N SER A 45 6.60 -11.45 7.23
CA SER A 45 6.60 -12.58 6.32
C SER A 45 6.13 -12.17 4.92
N PRO A 46 6.83 -12.62 3.86
CA PRO A 46 6.28 -12.51 2.51
C PRO A 46 5.07 -13.43 2.35
N GLY A 47 4.20 -13.11 1.39
CA GLY A 47 3.09 -13.98 1.01
C GLY A 47 3.56 -15.18 0.17
N GLU A 48 2.68 -16.15 -0.06
CA GLU A 48 3.01 -17.34 -0.86
C GLU A 48 3.35 -17.00 -2.33
N ARG A 49 2.75 -15.94 -2.86
CA ARG A 49 2.88 -15.53 -4.28
C ARG A 49 3.80 -14.32 -4.48
N ILE A 50 3.93 -13.48 -3.45
CA ILE A 50 4.68 -12.23 -3.51
C ILE A 50 5.78 -12.30 -2.45
N ASN A 51 7.03 -12.19 -2.91
CA ASN A 51 8.22 -12.36 -2.07
C ASN A 51 8.55 -11.15 -1.17
N THR A 52 7.61 -10.22 -0.98
CA THR A 52 7.72 -9.08 -0.07
C THR A 52 6.47 -8.97 0.78
N SER A 53 6.61 -8.52 2.03
CA SER A 53 5.51 -8.34 2.96
C SER A 53 4.63 -7.13 2.61
N VAL A 54 3.47 -7.05 3.27
CA VAL A 54 2.56 -5.90 3.18
C VAL A 54 3.25 -4.59 3.61
N LEU A 55 4.14 -4.62 4.61
CA LEU A 55 4.89 -3.41 4.99
C LEU A 55 5.78 -2.90 3.85
N VAL A 56 6.42 -3.80 3.11
CA VAL A 56 7.25 -3.39 1.95
C VAL A 56 6.38 -2.82 0.83
N HIS A 57 5.16 -3.35 0.66
CA HIS A 57 4.16 -2.78 -0.22
C HIS A 57 3.77 -1.35 0.22
N ASP A 58 3.43 -1.14 1.49
CA ASP A 58 3.09 0.19 2.03
C ASP A 58 4.24 1.19 1.85
N ILE A 59 5.49 0.74 2.02
CA ILE A 59 6.67 1.57 1.82
C ILE A 59 6.83 1.96 0.34
N LEU A 60 6.88 0.98 -0.57
CA LEU A 60 7.29 1.23 -1.95
C LEU A 60 6.14 1.64 -2.85
N ASP A 61 5.05 0.92 -2.75
CA ASP A 61 3.95 0.97 -3.69
C ASP A 61 2.94 2.07 -3.29
N HIS A 62 2.88 2.42 -2.01
CA HIS A 62 2.18 3.61 -1.49
C HIS A 62 3.12 4.79 -1.22
N TYR A 63 3.91 4.75 -0.13
CA TYR A 63 4.62 5.92 0.40
C TYR A 63 5.65 6.53 -0.58
N VAL A 64 6.55 5.71 -1.12
CA VAL A 64 7.57 6.17 -2.08
C VAL A 64 6.91 6.60 -3.38
N SER A 65 5.88 5.88 -3.83
CA SER A 65 5.08 6.21 -5.02
C SER A 65 4.19 7.44 -4.85
N GLY A 66 4.02 7.91 -3.60
CA GLY A 66 3.32 9.16 -3.29
C GLY A 66 1.81 9.02 -3.16
N PHE A 67 1.33 7.82 -2.83
CA PHE A 67 -0.08 7.55 -2.58
C PHE A 67 -0.34 7.45 -1.08
N PRO A 68 -1.47 7.97 -0.57
CA PRO A 68 -1.93 7.67 0.79
C PRO A 68 -2.13 6.16 0.97
N PRO A 69 -1.83 5.60 2.15
CA PRO A 69 -1.89 4.16 2.38
C PRO A 69 -3.30 3.56 2.33
N SER A 70 -4.34 4.37 2.62
CA SER A 70 -5.73 3.91 2.64
C SER A 70 -6.56 4.48 1.48
N GLY A 71 -7.66 3.80 1.16
CA GLY A 71 -8.65 4.21 0.16
C GLY A 71 -8.53 3.47 -1.16
N HIS A 72 -9.67 3.05 -1.72
CA HIS A 72 -9.74 2.18 -2.90
C HIS A 72 -8.98 2.70 -4.12
N ARG A 73 -9.04 4.01 -4.38
CA ARG A 73 -8.29 4.61 -5.50
C ARG A 73 -6.79 4.51 -5.31
N ASN A 74 -6.32 4.74 -4.09
CA ASN A 74 -4.89 4.70 -3.79
C ASN A 74 -4.39 3.26 -3.85
N GLU A 75 -5.18 2.32 -3.31
CA GLU A 75 -4.91 0.88 -3.41
C GLU A 75 -4.87 0.40 -4.86
N ALA A 76 -5.80 0.87 -5.71
CA ALA A 76 -5.77 0.61 -7.15
C ALA A 76 -4.41 0.96 -7.78
N MET A 77 -3.90 2.15 -7.46
CA MET A 77 -2.62 2.66 -7.95
C MET A 77 -1.44 1.88 -7.40
N ALA A 78 -1.44 1.59 -6.10
CA ALA A 78 -0.39 0.84 -5.43
C ALA A 78 -0.29 -0.60 -5.92
N LEU A 79 -1.42 -1.30 -6.13
CA LEU A 79 -1.42 -2.68 -6.62
C LEU A 79 -0.84 -2.82 -8.04
N ILE A 80 -0.97 -1.80 -8.91
CA ILE A 80 -0.23 -1.78 -10.19
C ILE A 80 1.27 -1.57 -9.99
N GLN A 81 1.70 -0.82 -8.98
CA GLN A 81 3.13 -0.70 -8.68
C GLN A 81 3.68 -2.03 -8.14
N LEU A 82 2.94 -2.69 -7.25
CA LEU A 82 3.25 -4.01 -6.73
C LEU A 82 3.35 -5.04 -7.88
N SER A 83 2.38 -5.04 -8.79
CA SER A 83 2.37 -5.88 -9.99
C SER A 83 3.59 -5.61 -10.87
N THR A 84 3.90 -4.35 -11.14
CA THR A 84 5.07 -3.94 -11.95
C THR A 84 6.38 -4.44 -11.31
N ARG A 85 6.47 -4.42 -9.99
CA ARG A 85 7.66 -4.79 -9.22
C ARG A 85 7.82 -6.31 -9.04
N THR A 86 6.73 -7.06 -9.00
CA THR A 86 6.75 -8.48 -8.57
C THR A 86 6.25 -9.45 -9.62
N GLY A 87 5.62 -8.95 -10.69
CA GLY A 87 4.93 -9.76 -11.69
C GLY A 87 3.58 -10.33 -11.21
N SER A 88 3.07 -9.89 -10.05
CA SER A 88 1.75 -10.32 -9.56
C SER A 88 0.61 -9.79 -10.44
N ASP A 89 -0.53 -10.49 -10.42
CA ASP A 89 -1.78 -10.02 -11.04
C ASP A 89 -2.69 -9.43 -9.95
N PRO A 90 -3.05 -8.13 -10.01
CA PRO A 90 -3.87 -7.49 -8.98
C PRO A 90 -5.37 -7.82 -9.12
N ARG A 91 -5.78 -8.59 -10.13
CA ARG A 91 -7.19 -8.89 -10.40
C ARG A 91 -7.91 -9.46 -9.19
N SER A 92 -7.32 -10.43 -8.49
CA SER A 92 -7.97 -11.05 -7.33
C SER A 92 -8.21 -10.06 -6.20
N ASP A 93 -7.27 -9.16 -5.95
CA ASP A 93 -7.38 -8.13 -4.91
C ASP A 93 -8.48 -7.11 -5.27
N TYR A 94 -8.58 -6.73 -6.54
CA TYR A 94 -9.68 -5.89 -7.03
C TYR A 94 -11.03 -6.57 -6.91
N GLU A 95 -11.12 -7.84 -7.31
CA GLU A 95 -12.35 -8.63 -7.21
C GLU A 95 -12.84 -8.74 -5.77
N GLN A 96 -11.92 -8.93 -4.82
CA GLN A 96 -12.22 -8.94 -3.39
C GLN A 96 -12.76 -7.59 -2.91
N MET A 97 -12.05 -6.47 -3.16
CA MET A 97 -12.55 -5.13 -2.79
C MET A 97 -13.91 -4.80 -3.41
N ILE A 98 -14.17 -5.27 -4.63
CA ILE A 98 -15.47 -5.09 -5.27
C ILE A 98 -16.58 -5.83 -4.49
N ASP A 99 -16.34 -7.09 -4.15
CA ASP A 99 -17.33 -7.93 -3.47
C ASP A 99 -17.55 -7.51 -2.02
N GLU A 100 -16.48 -7.18 -1.30
CA GLU A 100 -16.53 -6.85 0.12
C GLU A 100 -17.07 -5.44 0.39
N ASP A 101 -16.77 -4.46 -0.50
CA ASP A 101 -17.09 -3.05 -0.25
C ASP A 101 -17.98 -2.43 -1.31
N LEU A 102 -17.55 -2.46 -2.58
CA LEU A 102 -18.16 -1.62 -3.62
C LEU A 102 -19.60 -2.03 -3.92
N ILE A 103 -19.89 -3.33 -4.02
CA ILE A 103 -21.25 -3.86 -4.23
C ILE A 103 -22.17 -3.52 -3.04
N HIS A 104 -21.61 -3.26 -1.87
CA HIS A 104 -22.35 -2.82 -0.69
C HIS A 104 -22.46 -1.30 -0.56
N GLY A 105 -22.01 -0.55 -1.57
CA GLY A 105 -22.11 0.90 -1.61
C GLY A 105 -21.04 1.61 -0.77
N VAL A 106 -19.99 0.92 -0.36
CA VAL A 106 -18.92 1.45 0.47
C VAL A 106 -17.73 1.83 -0.42
N VAL A 107 -17.19 3.03 -0.24
CA VAL A 107 -15.92 3.45 -0.85
C VAL A 107 -15.12 4.21 0.20
N PHE A 108 -13.92 3.73 0.51
CA PHE A 108 -12.99 4.45 1.38
C PHE A 108 -12.25 5.58 0.65
N GLY A 109 -12.12 6.72 1.32
CA GLY A 109 -11.37 7.90 0.86
C GLY A 109 -12.12 8.85 -0.09
N GLU A 110 -13.25 8.44 -0.67
CA GLU A 110 -14.08 9.30 -1.55
C GLU A 110 -15.53 8.83 -1.61
N SER A 111 -16.41 9.59 -2.27
CA SER A 111 -17.80 9.15 -2.49
C SER A 111 -17.91 8.15 -3.64
N MET A 112 -18.91 7.26 -3.61
CA MET A 112 -19.22 6.34 -4.71
C MET A 112 -19.36 7.06 -6.06
N ARG A 113 -20.00 8.25 -6.09
CA ARG A 113 -20.15 9.06 -7.31
C ARG A 113 -18.81 9.56 -7.85
N SER A 114 -17.84 9.88 -6.98
CA SER A 114 -16.48 10.29 -7.38
C SER A 114 -15.64 9.10 -7.89
N PHE A 115 -15.85 7.93 -7.30
CA PHE A 115 -15.13 6.72 -7.66
C PHE A 115 -15.55 6.20 -9.04
N LEU A 116 -16.85 6.19 -9.33
CA LEU A 116 -17.43 5.67 -10.57
C LEU A 116 -16.79 6.26 -11.84
N PRO A 117 -16.70 5.48 -12.94
CA PRO A 117 -16.28 6.02 -14.22
C PRO A 117 -17.32 7.01 -14.76
N PRO A 118 -16.91 8.02 -15.56
CA PRO A 118 -17.83 9.04 -16.06
C PRO A 118 -19.06 8.52 -16.82
N CYS A 119 -18.96 7.35 -17.47
CA CYS A 119 -20.09 6.71 -18.13
C CYS A 119 -21.19 6.29 -17.16
N ALA A 120 -20.84 5.72 -16.01
CA ALA A 120 -21.80 5.31 -14.99
C ALA A 120 -22.41 6.52 -14.27
N VAL A 121 -21.61 7.55 -13.99
CA VAL A 121 -22.09 8.80 -13.37
C VAL A 121 -23.18 9.46 -14.21
N ARG A 122 -23.09 9.41 -15.55
CA ARG A 122 -24.11 9.95 -16.46
C ARG A 122 -25.45 9.22 -16.44
N LEU A 123 -25.49 7.98 -15.94
CA LEU A 123 -26.74 7.23 -15.78
C LEU A 123 -27.46 7.62 -14.49
N LEU A 124 -26.73 8.13 -13.50
CA LEU A 124 -27.28 8.45 -12.19
C LEU A 124 -28.24 9.64 -12.30
N PRO A 125 -29.35 9.59 -11.54
CA PRO A 125 -30.29 10.69 -11.51
C PRO A 125 -29.64 11.90 -10.78
N PRO A 126 -30.14 13.13 -11.00
CA PRO A 126 -29.52 14.34 -10.47
C PRO A 126 -29.61 14.47 -8.94
N GLU A 127 -30.50 13.73 -8.29
CA GLU A 127 -30.65 13.71 -6.84
C GLU A 127 -29.39 13.15 -6.14
N VAL A 128 -29.19 13.58 -4.89
CA VAL A 128 -28.13 13.04 -4.05
C VAL A 128 -28.57 11.67 -3.54
N LEU A 129 -27.87 10.63 -4.00
CA LEU A 129 -28.06 9.25 -3.58
C LEU A 129 -26.92 8.82 -2.65
N SER A 130 -27.23 8.02 -1.63
CA SER A 130 -26.23 7.27 -0.87
C SER A 130 -25.54 6.22 -1.75
N GLY A 131 -24.39 5.71 -1.30
CA GLY A 131 -23.66 4.68 -2.04
C GLY A 131 -24.50 3.42 -2.31
N LYS A 132 -25.28 2.97 -1.32
CA LYS A 132 -26.20 1.81 -1.47
C LYS A 132 -27.30 2.06 -2.50
N GLU A 133 -27.87 3.26 -2.52
CA GLU A 133 -28.88 3.65 -3.49
C GLU A 133 -28.28 3.74 -4.90
N ILE A 134 -27.06 4.27 -5.03
CA ILE A 134 -26.32 4.30 -6.30
C ILE A 134 -26.12 2.88 -6.84
N ILE A 135 -25.62 1.95 -6.02
CA ILE A 135 -25.43 0.57 -6.46
C ILE A 135 -26.75 -0.08 -6.84
N SER A 136 -27.79 0.03 -6.00
CA SER A 136 -29.10 -0.55 -6.30
C SER A 136 -29.66 -0.03 -7.62
N PHE A 137 -29.52 1.28 -7.86
CA PHE A 137 -29.93 1.91 -9.12
C PHE A 137 -29.14 1.38 -10.32
N LEU A 138 -27.81 1.30 -10.22
CA LEU A 138 -26.97 0.79 -11.30
C LEU A 138 -27.27 -0.69 -11.59
N VAL A 139 -27.40 -1.54 -10.57
CA VAL A 139 -27.77 -2.96 -10.74
C VAL A 139 -29.10 -3.09 -11.49
N ASN A 140 -30.10 -2.26 -11.19
CA ASN A 140 -31.38 -2.29 -11.90
C ASN A 140 -31.27 -1.94 -13.40
N ILE A 141 -30.27 -1.15 -13.80
CA ILE A 141 -30.09 -0.70 -15.19
C ILE A 141 -29.20 -1.65 -16.00
N MET A 142 -28.06 -2.08 -15.44
CA MET A 142 -27.05 -2.85 -16.17
C MET A 142 -26.95 -4.32 -15.76
N GLY A 143 -27.56 -4.70 -14.63
CA GLY A 143 -27.37 -6.00 -14.01
C GLY A 143 -26.09 -6.06 -13.15
N HIS A 144 -26.08 -7.03 -12.23
CA HIS A 144 -25.01 -7.19 -11.24
C HIS A 144 -23.64 -7.48 -11.88
N ASP A 145 -23.57 -8.45 -12.80
CA ASP A 145 -22.29 -8.89 -13.39
C ASP A 145 -21.66 -7.81 -14.28
N SER A 146 -22.48 -7.03 -14.98
CA SER A 146 -22.02 -5.88 -15.76
C SER A 146 -21.44 -4.80 -14.84
N LEU A 147 -22.06 -4.54 -13.69
CA LEU A 147 -21.57 -3.56 -12.72
C LEU A 147 -20.25 -4.01 -12.08
N ARG A 148 -20.14 -5.30 -11.72
CA ARG A 148 -18.88 -5.88 -11.23
C ARG A 148 -17.76 -5.75 -12.26
N THR A 149 -18.04 -6.06 -13.53
CA THR A 149 -17.08 -5.90 -14.63
C THR A 149 -16.65 -4.44 -14.79
N LEU A 150 -17.60 -3.49 -14.74
CA LEU A 150 -17.31 -2.06 -14.81
C LEU A 150 -16.41 -1.59 -13.66
N PHE A 151 -16.63 -2.07 -12.43
CA PHE A 151 -15.74 -1.75 -11.31
C PHE A 151 -14.34 -2.31 -11.49
N LEU A 152 -14.23 -3.54 -11.99
CA LEU A 152 -12.92 -4.14 -12.24
C LEU A 152 -12.13 -3.36 -13.30
N GLU A 153 -12.77 -3.00 -14.40
CA GLU A 153 -12.17 -2.12 -15.42
C GLU A 153 -11.78 -0.76 -14.83
N ARG A 154 -12.61 -0.22 -13.92
CA ARG A 154 -12.32 1.04 -13.23
C ARG A 154 -11.09 0.94 -12.34
N PHE A 155 -10.93 -0.15 -11.57
CA PHE A 155 -9.73 -0.36 -10.77
C PHE A 155 -8.47 -0.39 -11.65
N PHE A 156 -8.49 -1.12 -12.76
CA PHE A 156 -7.37 -1.14 -13.70
C PHE A 156 -7.09 0.25 -14.31
N ASP A 157 -8.12 1.00 -14.74
CA ASP A 157 -7.95 2.38 -15.24
C ASP A 157 -7.27 3.29 -14.20
N LEU A 158 -7.75 3.26 -12.96
CA LEU A 158 -7.14 4.02 -11.86
C LEU A 158 -5.71 3.58 -11.59
N GLY A 159 -5.48 2.27 -11.57
CA GLY A 159 -4.17 1.68 -11.35
C GLY A 159 -3.13 2.16 -12.37
N TYR A 160 -3.43 2.04 -13.66
CA TYR A 160 -2.54 2.49 -14.72
C TYR A 160 -2.32 4.01 -14.74
N ARG A 161 -3.32 4.79 -14.33
CA ARG A 161 -3.16 6.25 -14.14
C ARG A 161 -2.18 6.60 -13.03
N GLY A 162 -1.97 5.71 -12.07
CA GLY A 162 -0.97 5.87 -11.00
C GLY A 162 0.48 5.76 -11.48
N VAL A 163 0.76 4.99 -12.55
CA VAL A 163 2.13 4.72 -13.03
C VAL A 163 2.97 5.99 -13.27
N PRO A 164 2.53 6.98 -14.08
CA PRO A 164 3.31 8.20 -14.27
C PRO A 164 3.49 9.03 -12.99
N LEU A 165 2.54 8.96 -12.05
CA LEU A 165 2.62 9.66 -10.76
C LEU A 165 3.67 9.01 -9.86
N ALA A 166 3.67 7.68 -9.78
CA ALA A 166 4.66 6.91 -9.05
C ALA A 166 6.06 7.17 -9.58
N GLN A 167 6.28 7.05 -10.90
CA GLN A 167 7.56 7.34 -11.55
C GLN A 167 8.06 8.76 -11.22
N ALA A 168 7.18 9.76 -11.30
CA ALA A 168 7.53 11.13 -10.93
C ALA A 168 7.88 11.26 -9.44
N SER A 169 7.18 10.57 -8.55
CA SER A 169 7.47 10.56 -7.11
C SER A 169 8.82 9.95 -6.79
N TRP A 170 9.12 8.77 -7.36
CA TRP A 170 10.42 8.10 -7.24
C TRP A 170 11.56 9.02 -7.68
N ASN A 171 11.43 9.62 -8.87
CA ASN A 171 12.44 10.53 -9.42
C ASN A 171 12.63 11.78 -8.55
N ARG A 172 11.54 12.40 -8.05
CA ARG A 172 11.63 13.56 -7.14
C ARG A 172 12.33 13.22 -5.82
N ARG A 173 12.24 11.97 -5.38
CA ARG A 173 12.93 11.45 -4.20
C ARG A 173 14.37 11.01 -4.48
N GLY A 174 14.82 11.11 -5.72
CA GLY A 174 16.17 10.71 -6.15
C GLY A 174 16.36 9.20 -6.26
N LEU A 175 15.28 8.41 -6.31
CA LEU A 175 15.32 6.97 -6.48
C LEU A 175 15.07 6.60 -7.96
N GLY A 176 15.79 5.61 -8.47
CA GLY A 176 15.56 5.01 -9.78
C GLY A 176 14.34 4.10 -9.73
N TYR A 177 13.31 4.42 -10.51
CA TYR A 177 12.07 3.63 -10.57
C TYR A 177 12.32 2.20 -11.08
N ASP A 178 13.30 2.02 -11.97
CA ASP A 178 13.79 0.73 -12.47
C ASP A 178 14.40 -0.16 -11.38
N ARG A 179 14.78 0.41 -10.23
CA ARG A 179 15.34 -0.32 -9.08
C ARG A 179 14.28 -0.80 -8.09
N ASN A 180 12.99 -0.56 -8.36
CA ASN A 180 11.91 -0.87 -7.42
C ASN A 180 11.95 -2.32 -6.90
N THR A 181 12.29 -3.28 -7.76
CA THR A 181 12.33 -4.71 -7.45
C THR A 181 13.50 -5.04 -6.53
N ALA A 182 14.71 -4.59 -6.89
CA ALA A 182 15.90 -4.81 -6.10
C ALA A 182 15.79 -4.13 -4.72
N ILE A 183 15.25 -2.91 -4.68
CA ILE A 183 14.97 -2.20 -3.42
C ILE A 183 13.94 -2.99 -2.59
N GLY A 184 12.87 -3.50 -3.18
CA GLY A 184 11.87 -4.32 -2.48
C GLY A 184 12.48 -5.54 -1.80
N ILE A 185 13.33 -6.30 -2.51
CA ILE A 185 14.04 -7.45 -1.95
C ILE A 185 15.00 -7.02 -0.83
N CYS A 186 15.67 -5.88 -1.01
CA CYS A 186 16.58 -5.32 -0.01
C CYS A 186 15.83 -4.95 1.28
N LEU A 187 14.68 -4.27 1.18
CA LEU A 187 13.85 -3.88 2.31
C LEU A 187 13.23 -5.08 3.02
N GLN A 188 12.78 -6.08 2.27
CA GLN A 188 12.22 -7.31 2.82
C GLN A 188 13.24 -8.00 3.74
N TRP A 189 14.47 -8.17 3.28
CA TRP A 189 15.52 -8.78 4.09
C TRP A 189 15.83 -7.96 5.36
N LEU A 190 15.89 -6.63 5.24
CA LEU A 190 16.12 -5.75 6.39
C LEU A 190 15.00 -5.86 7.43
N LEU A 191 13.75 -5.95 6.97
CA LEU A 191 12.59 -6.13 7.83
C LEU A 191 12.64 -7.47 8.57
N GLU A 192 12.99 -8.56 7.88
CA GLU A 192 13.14 -9.88 8.49
C GLU A 192 14.21 -9.88 9.59
N GLU A 193 15.36 -9.23 9.34
CA GLU A 193 16.42 -9.11 10.34
C GLU A 193 16.01 -8.28 11.55
N ALA A 194 15.34 -7.15 11.32
CA ALA A 194 14.82 -6.32 12.40
C ALA A 194 13.77 -7.07 13.23
N ASP A 195 12.80 -7.72 12.59
CA ASP A 195 11.76 -8.49 13.28
C ASP A 195 12.34 -9.65 14.09
N ARG A 196 13.29 -10.40 13.51
CA ARG A 196 13.97 -11.51 14.18
C ARG A 196 14.61 -11.09 15.50
N ILE A 197 15.27 -9.92 15.55
CA ILE A 197 15.84 -9.39 16.78
C ILE A 197 14.74 -9.05 17.80
N LEU A 198 13.65 -8.41 17.36
CA LEU A 198 12.58 -8.01 18.25
C LEU A 198 11.85 -9.21 18.87
N VAL A 199 11.57 -10.23 18.05
CA VAL A 199 10.94 -11.49 18.48
C VAL A 199 11.85 -12.26 19.43
N ASN A 200 13.11 -12.49 19.06
CA ASN A 200 14.04 -13.26 19.90
C ASN A 200 14.35 -12.55 21.22
N GLY A 201 14.31 -11.21 21.23
CA GLY A 201 14.46 -10.40 22.44
C GLY A 201 13.17 -10.25 23.24
N SER A 202 12.05 -10.85 22.82
CA SER A 202 10.73 -10.72 23.45
C SER A 202 10.31 -9.26 23.69
N PHE A 203 10.66 -8.37 22.76
CA PHE A 203 10.30 -6.96 22.87
C PHE A 203 8.83 -6.76 22.48
N SER A 204 8.07 -6.02 23.30
CA SER A 204 6.67 -5.72 23.04
C SER A 204 6.44 -4.54 22.09
N PHE A 205 7.49 -3.74 21.89
CA PHE A 205 7.41 -2.48 21.17
C PHE A 205 8.78 -2.12 20.59
N ALA A 206 8.80 -1.54 19.39
CA ALA A 206 9.98 -0.88 18.85
C ALA A 206 9.60 0.26 17.91
N THR A 207 10.49 1.24 17.77
CA THR A 207 10.42 2.28 16.74
C THR A 207 11.70 2.29 15.95
N GLY A 208 11.59 2.60 14.66
CA GLY A 208 12.75 2.72 13.81
C GLY A 208 12.44 3.47 12.53
N PHE A 209 13.38 3.41 11.59
CA PHE A 209 13.20 3.96 10.27
C PHE A 209 14.03 3.21 9.24
N PHE A 210 13.47 3.11 8.04
CA PHE A 210 14.21 2.73 6.85
C PHE A 210 14.89 3.95 6.24
N GLN A 211 16.11 3.77 5.77
CA GLN A 211 16.78 4.70 4.85
C GLN A 211 16.94 3.99 3.51
N ILE A 212 16.33 4.54 2.46
CA ILE A 212 16.23 3.91 1.15
C ILE A 212 17.05 4.72 0.16
N GLY A 213 18.03 4.08 -0.47
CA GLY A 213 18.85 4.67 -1.53
C GLY A 213 18.98 3.74 -2.73
N ASN A 214 19.54 4.25 -3.83
CA ASN A 214 19.69 3.46 -5.06
C ASN A 214 20.69 2.29 -4.95
N HIS A 215 21.65 2.39 -4.03
CA HIS A 215 22.77 1.44 -3.91
C HIS A 215 22.73 0.61 -2.64
N ALA A 216 22.05 1.11 -1.61
CA ALA A 216 21.94 0.45 -0.32
C ALA A 216 20.66 0.91 0.36
N CYS A 217 20.08 0.02 1.15
CA CYS A 217 19.04 0.35 2.12
C CYS A 217 19.53 0.02 3.54
N GLN A 218 18.94 0.68 4.52
CA GLN A 218 19.23 0.47 5.94
C GLN A 218 17.93 0.46 6.73
N ILE A 219 17.92 -0.26 7.85
CA ILE A 219 16.93 -0.09 8.91
C ILE A 219 17.66 0.17 10.21
N THR A 220 17.22 1.20 10.92
CA THR A 220 17.68 1.51 12.28
C THR A 220 16.52 1.33 13.23
N LEU A 221 16.74 0.53 14.27
CA LEU A 221 15.87 0.48 15.44
C LEU A 221 16.39 1.51 16.44
N ASP A 222 15.54 2.45 16.84
CA ASP A 222 15.86 3.54 17.77
C ASP A 222 15.58 3.13 19.22
N LYS A 223 14.47 2.41 19.41
CA LYS A 223 13.99 1.88 20.69
C LYS A 223 13.41 0.49 20.43
N PRO A 224 13.53 -0.46 21.36
CA PRO A 224 14.12 -0.34 22.70
C PRO A 224 15.65 -0.52 22.68
N ILE A 225 16.19 -0.93 21.54
CA ILE A 225 17.61 -1.15 21.29
C ILE A 225 18.05 -0.22 20.17
N ASN A 226 19.30 0.23 20.23
CA ASN A 226 19.92 0.98 19.14
C ASN A 226 20.74 0.01 18.29
N ILE A 227 20.17 -0.44 17.17
CA ILE A 227 20.84 -1.34 16.23
C ILE A 227 20.50 -0.95 14.81
N MET A 228 21.45 -1.15 13.91
CA MET A 228 21.32 -0.81 12.50
C MET A 228 21.74 -1.99 11.64
N PHE A 229 20.93 -2.28 10.63
CA PHE A 229 21.23 -3.21 9.56
C PHE A 229 21.39 -2.47 8.24
N SER A 230 22.23 -2.97 7.36
CA SER A 230 22.48 -2.38 6.05
C SER A 230 22.64 -3.48 5.01
N LYS A 231 22.09 -3.25 3.82
CA LYS A 231 22.19 -4.19 2.70
C LYS A 231 22.33 -3.42 1.38
N LEU A 232 23.17 -3.93 0.49
CA LEU A 232 23.32 -3.39 -0.87
C LEU A 232 22.11 -3.81 -1.71
N VAL A 233 21.70 -2.90 -2.60
CA VAL A 233 20.61 -3.09 -3.58
C VAL A 233 21.14 -3.82 -4.81
#